data_AF-A0A645E4E3-F1
#
_entry.id   AF-A0A645E4E3-F1
#
_cell.length_a   1.000
_cell.length_b   1.000
_cell.length_c   1.000
_cell.angle_alpha   90.00
_cell.angle_beta   90.00
_cell.angle_gamma   90.00
#
_symmetry.space_group_name_H-M   'P 1'
#
loop_
_entity.id
_entity.type
_entity.pdbx_description
1 polymer ?
#
loop_
_entity_poly.entity_id
_entity_poly.type
_entity_poly.pdbx_seq_one_letter_code
_entity_poly.pdbx_strand_id
1 'polypeptide(L)'
;MYTFTYDFDLFSRTDFDDYSDFQLCCYLLKADGAFAEGPSDLLARRFLKNPENIVSVLSVVHQGPWKNKDVLIPSVGYSAAAWFTDGERTEFEEILDSDTAAQSDAGRAVISAISAAYDKSMAEQESNKVTSEQEFSLAPLSEDTGHNTLRLGLQEGSFPWGFQLSGTPQALSGGDTYGAVYQADCGNLALYYSGRDDGQQYLYSMITEDASPATSLWTHRGARCGLKEEELQQYYPNELTYLDADHVGPSYSPLGVEYDGAWVYEPGGEAYCKHILFFMKAGAVTAIEVADLMDGRILN
;
A
#
# COMPACT_ATOMS: atom_id res chain seq x y z
N MET A 1 25.99 -25.05 30.80
CA MET A 1 26.45 -24.96 29.40
C MET A 1 25.19 -25.06 28.54
N TYR A 2 24.79 -23.96 27.91
CA TYR A 2 23.65 -23.96 26.97
C TYR A 2 24.21 -24.25 25.58
N THR A 3 23.73 -25.32 24.96
CA THR A 3 24.12 -25.71 23.60
C THR A 3 23.08 -25.15 22.64
N PHE A 4 23.45 -24.14 21.86
CA PHE A 4 22.62 -23.63 20.78
C PHE A 4 23.02 -24.35 19.49
N THR A 5 22.05 -24.92 18.79
CA THR A 5 22.25 -25.62 17.51
C THR A 5 21.25 -25.06 16.48
N TYR A 6 21.74 -24.86 15.26
CA TYR A 6 20.96 -24.43 14.09
C TYR A 6 20.51 -25.62 13.24
N ASP A 7 20.43 -26.80 13.85
CA ASP A 7 19.87 -27.97 13.21
C ASP A 7 18.36 -27.76 13.00
N PHE A 8 17.94 -27.74 11.74
CA PHE A 8 16.55 -27.56 11.33
C PHE A 8 15.62 -28.61 11.96
N ASP A 9 16.13 -29.84 12.15
CA ASP A 9 15.39 -30.91 12.82
C ASP A 9 15.19 -30.64 14.32
N LEU A 10 16.07 -29.85 14.93
CA LEU A 10 15.96 -29.46 16.34
C LEU A 10 15.12 -28.20 16.51
N PHE A 11 15.25 -27.23 15.60
CA PHE A 11 14.40 -26.04 15.57
C PHE A 11 12.92 -26.40 15.40
N SER A 12 12.59 -27.28 14.45
CA SER A 12 11.21 -27.75 14.21
C SER A 12 10.61 -28.56 15.37
N ARG A 13 11.43 -29.00 16.33
CA ARG A 13 11.03 -29.75 17.53
C ARG A 13 11.20 -28.95 18.82
N THR A 14 11.62 -27.69 18.73
CA THR A 14 11.80 -26.84 19.91
C THR A 14 10.46 -26.21 20.27
N ASP A 15 9.97 -26.53 21.46
CA ASP A 15 8.83 -25.85 22.05
C ASP A 15 9.33 -24.57 22.74
N PHE A 16 9.16 -23.43 22.07
CA PHE A 16 9.56 -22.13 22.64
C PHE A 16 8.63 -21.67 23.76
N ASP A 17 7.44 -22.24 23.91
CA ASP A 17 6.55 -21.91 25.03
C ASP A 17 7.12 -22.40 26.37
N ASP A 18 7.85 -23.52 26.35
CA ASP A 18 8.55 -24.06 27.52
C ASP A 18 9.80 -23.26 27.93
N TYR A 19 10.26 -22.33 27.08
CA TYR A 19 11.42 -21.49 27.41
C TYR A 19 11.01 -20.44 28.43
N SER A 20 11.86 -20.23 29.44
CA SER A 20 11.80 -18.98 30.21
C SER A 20 12.14 -17.77 29.33
N ASP A 21 11.71 -16.59 29.74
CA ASP A 21 11.95 -15.35 28.99
C ASP A 21 13.45 -15.08 28.76
N PHE A 22 14.29 -15.43 29.74
CA PHE A 22 15.75 -15.33 29.59
C PHE A 22 16.31 -16.35 28.60
N GLN A 23 15.80 -17.58 28.57
CA GLN A 23 16.20 -18.59 27.58
C GLN A 23 15.78 -18.18 26.16
N LEU A 24 14.57 -17.63 26.02
CA LEU A 24 14.08 -17.09 24.75
C LEU A 24 14.97 -15.94 24.26
N CYS A 25 15.32 -14.99 25.13
CA CYS A 25 16.24 -13.91 24.79
C CYS A 25 17.63 -14.44 24.41
N CYS A 26 18.15 -15.44 25.14
CA CYS A 26 19.45 -16.04 24.82
C CYS A 26 19.45 -16.77 23.48
N TYR A 27 18.34 -17.39 23.10
CA TYR A 27 18.14 -17.96 21.77
C TYR A 27 18.16 -16.86 20.70
N LEU A 28 17.35 -15.80 20.87
CA LEU A 28 17.25 -14.67 19.94
C LEU A 28 18.56 -13.88 19.80
N LEU A 29 19.44 -13.87 20.82
CA LEU A 29 20.77 -13.27 20.72
C LEU A 29 21.67 -13.95 19.68
N LYS A 30 21.32 -15.18 19.28
CA LYS A 30 22.04 -15.97 18.29
C LYS A 30 21.23 -16.15 17.00
N ALA A 31 19.91 -16.23 17.08
CA ALA A 31 19.05 -16.40 15.91
C ALA A 31 19.20 -15.25 14.89
N ASP A 32 19.01 -15.58 13.62
CA ASP A 32 18.99 -14.65 12.50
C ASP A 32 17.91 -15.03 11.48
N GLY A 33 17.49 -14.05 10.67
CA GLY A 33 16.50 -14.24 9.62
C GLY A 33 15.23 -14.98 10.08
N ALA A 34 14.83 -15.99 9.30
CA ALA A 34 13.63 -16.79 9.55
C ALA A 34 13.64 -17.56 10.89
N PHE A 35 14.81 -17.83 11.48
CA PHE A 35 14.89 -18.52 12.78
C PHE A 35 14.57 -17.58 13.96
N ALA A 36 14.56 -16.27 13.74
CA ALA A 36 14.21 -15.29 14.75
C ALA A 36 12.73 -14.88 14.72
N GLU A 37 12.04 -15.03 13.58
CA GLU A 37 10.69 -14.48 13.34
C GLU A 37 9.65 -14.94 14.39
N GLY A 38 9.33 -16.24 14.42
CA GLY A 38 8.37 -16.77 15.39
C GLY A 38 8.76 -16.55 16.86
N PRO A 39 10.02 -16.77 17.26
CA PRO A 39 10.47 -16.47 18.62
C PRO A 39 10.43 -14.99 19.00
N SER A 40 10.65 -14.06 18.06
CA SER A 40 10.49 -12.61 18.28
C SER A 40 9.03 -12.24 18.49
N ASP A 41 8.12 -12.83 17.72
CA ASP A 41 6.68 -12.62 17.89
C ASP A 41 6.20 -13.14 19.24
N LEU A 42 6.69 -14.31 19.67
CA LEU A 42 6.41 -14.85 20.99
C LEU A 42 6.92 -13.90 22.09
N LEU A 43 8.15 -13.37 21.95
CA LEU A 43 8.70 -12.41 22.91
C LEU A 43 7.83 -11.15 23.01
N ALA A 44 7.35 -10.61 21.88
CA ALA A 44 6.46 -9.46 21.86
C ALA A 44 5.12 -9.75 22.55
N ARG A 45 4.51 -10.92 22.31
CA ARG A 45 3.27 -11.33 23.00
C ARG A 45 3.48 -11.52 24.50
N ARG A 46 4.66 -11.97 24.92
CA ARG A 46 5.01 -12.06 26.35
C ARG A 46 5.24 -10.70 26.98
N PHE A 47 5.80 -9.75 26.22
CA PHE A 47 5.91 -8.35 26.65
C PHE A 47 4.52 -7.75 26.91
N LEU A 48 3.57 -7.93 25.99
CA LEU A 48 2.20 -7.45 26.16
C LEU A 48 1.54 -8.01 27.43
N LYS A 49 1.78 -9.29 27.75
CA LYS A 49 1.18 -9.97 28.91
C LYS A 49 1.87 -9.66 30.25
N ASN A 50 3.19 -9.45 30.24
CA ASN A 50 3.99 -9.26 31.45
C ASN A 50 5.20 -8.34 31.17
N PRO A 51 4.96 -7.04 30.99
CA PRO A 51 6.00 -6.11 30.54
C PRO A 51 7.12 -5.95 31.57
N GLU A 52 6.80 -5.95 32.87
CA GLU A 52 7.79 -5.83 33.93
C GLU A 52 8.85 -6.94 33.89
N ASN A 53 8.41 -8.20 33.70
CA ASN A 53 9.34 -9.32 33.65
C ASN A 53 10.21 -9.29 32.39
N ILE A 54 9.61 -8.99 31.24
CA ILE A 54 10.35 -8.90 29.97
C ILE A 54 11.36 -7.76 30.00
N VAL A 55 10.97 -6.58 30.48
CA VAL A 55 11.90 -5.44 30.62
C VAL A 55 13.04 -5.77 31.58
N SER A 56 12.76 -6.48 32.67
CA SER A 56 13.81 -6.93 33.60
C SER A 56 14.83 -7.85 32.91
N VAL A 57 14.35 -8.84 32.14
CA VAL A 57 15.21 -9.76 31.37
C VAL A 57 16.00 -9.02 30.29
N LEU A 58 15.33 -8.16 29.51
CA LEU A 58 15.95 -7.37 28.46
C LEU A 58 16.95 -6.34 29.01
N SER A 59 16.76 -5.85 30.24
CA SER A 59 17.72 -4.95 30.90
C SER A 59 19.05 -5.65 31.17
N VAL A 60 19.02 -6.94 31.56
CA VAL A 60 20.23 -7.77 31.69
C VAL A 60 20.92 -7.95 30.34
N VAL A 61 20.15 -8.17 29.28
CA VAL A 61 20.67 -8.27 27.90
C VAL A 61 21.28 -6.93 27.45
N HIS A 62 20.60 -5.82 27.69
CA HIS A 62 21.04 -4.47 27.35
C HIS A 62 22.40 -4.13 27.99
N GLN A 63 22.57 -4.47 29.27
CA GLN A 63 23.82 -4.24 30.00
C GLN A 63 24.93 -5.24 29.64
N GLY A 64 24.57 -6.38 29.05
CA GLY A 64 25.52 -7.43 28.68
C GLY A 64 26.38 -7.08 27.45
N PRO A 65 27.49 -7.82 27.26
CA PRO A 65 28.42 -7.64 26.14
C PRO A 65 27.95 -8.34 24.86
N TRP A 66 26.63 -8.42 24.64
CA TRP A 66 26.06 -9.19 23.52
C TRP A 66 26.04 -8.36 22.24
N LYS A 67 26.59 -8.91 21.16
CA LYS A 67 26.68 -8.24 19.85
C LYS A 67 25.30 -7.90 19.26
N ASN A 68 24.32 -8.80 19.40
CA ASN A 68 23.02 -8.68 18.73
C ASN A 68 21.92 -8.07 19.63
N LYS A 69 22.27 -7.50 20.78
CA LYS A 69 21.27 -6.90 21.69
C LYS A 69 20.51 -5.73 21.04
N ASP A 70 21.18 -4.97 20.18
CA ASP A 70 20.61 -3.83 19.46
C ASP A 70 19.70 -4.26 18.30
N VAL A 71 19.60 -5.56 18.02
CA VAL A 71 18.62 -6.15 17.10
C VAL A 71 17.48 -6.78 17.90
N LEU A 72 17.83 -7.57 18.92
CA LEU A 72 16.86 -8.28 19.76
C LEU A 72 15.91 -7.35 20.49
N ILE A 73 16.40 -6.29 21.14
CA ILE A 73 15.54 -5.41 21.94
C ILE A 73 14.52 -4.69 21.04
N PRO A 74 14.92 -4.02 19.94
CA PRO A 74 13.97 -3.45 18.97
C PRO A 74 12.99 -4.44 18.36
N SER A 75 13.34 -5.73 18.25
CA SER A 75 12.47 -6.73 17.60
C SER A 75 11.09 -6.84 18.25
N VAL A 76 10.96 -6.55 19.54
CA VAL A 76 9.67 -6.50 20.23
C VAL A 76 8.74 -5.45 19.60
N GLY A 77 9.26 -4.26 19.33
CA GLY A 77 8.49 -3.18 18.70
C GLY A 77 8.15 -3.47 17.24
N TYR A 78 9.09 -4.05 16.49
CA TYR A 78 8.85 -4.48 15.11
C TYR A 78 7.77 -5.56 15.01
N SER A 79 7.84 -6.60 15.85
CA SER A 79 6.83 -7.67 15.88
C SER A 79 5.46 -7.16 16.31
N ALA A 80 5.38 -6.24 17.28
CA ALA A 80 4.11 -5.63 17.67
C ALA A 80 3.49 -4.84 16.51
N ALA A 81 4.27 -3.98 15.83
CA ALA A 81 3.77 -3.22 14.68
C ALA A 81 3.32 -4.14 13.53
N ALA A 82 4.03 -5.22 13.25
CA ALA A 82 3.71 -6.11 12.13
C ALA A 82 2.49 -7.01 12.40
N TRP A 83 2.34 -7.55 13.62
CA TRP A 83 1.48 -8.71 13.85
C TRP A 83 0.39 -8.54 14.89
N PHE A 84 0.40 -7.46 15.67
CA PHE A 84 -0.66 -7.21 16.63
C PHE A 84 -1.91 -6.69 15.93
N THR A 85 -3.06 -7.10 16.46
CA THR A 85 -4.35 -6.49 16.12
C THR A 85 -4.42 -5.05 16.66
N ASP A 86 -5.35 -4.24 16.16
CA ASP A 86 -5.49 -2.85 16.62
C ASP A 86 -5.72 -2.74 18.13
N GLY A 87 -6.48 -3.68 18.73
CA GLY A 87 -6.68 -3.72 20.17
C GLY A 87 -5.39 -4.05 20.95
N GLU A 88 -4.62 -5.03 20.48
CA GLU A 88 -3.33 -5.38 21.09
C GLU A 88 -2.29 -4.25 20.92
N ARG A 89 -2.36 -3.48 19.82
CA ARG A 89 -1.51 -2.29 19.60
C ARG A 89 -1.85 -1.18 20.59
N THR A 90 -3.14 -0.91 20.83
CA THR A 90 -3.55 0.07 21.84
C THR A 90 -3.04 -0.32 23.23
N GLU A 91 -3.20 -1.59 23.64
CA GLU A 91 -2.66 -2.07 24.93
C GLU A 91 -1.13 -1.97 24.99
N PHE A 92 -0.44 -2.25 23.88
CA PHE A 92 1.01 -2.14 23.78
C PHE A 92 1.50 -0.70 23.93
N GLU A 93 0.83 0.26 23.28
CA GLU A 93 1.11 1.69 23.39
C GLU A 93 0.92 2.19 24.83
N GLU A 94 -0.16 1.78 25.50
CA GLU A 94 -0.39 2.10 26.92
C GLU A 94 0.74 1.59 27.82
N ILE A 95 1.28 0.40 27.53
CA ILE A 95 2.43 -0.15 28.26
C ILE A 95 3.69 0.68 28.01
N LEU A 96 3.96 1.08 26.76
CA LEU A 96 5.13 1.88 26.41
C LEU A 96 5.08 3.28 27.04
N ASP A 97 3.89 3.88 27.10
CA ASP A 97 3.65 5.17 27.74
C ASP A 97 3.67 5.08 29.27
N SER A 98 3.52 3.87 29.81
CA SER A 98 3.61 3.63 31.25
C SER A 98 5.07 3.59 31.71
N ASP A 99 5.40 4.38 32.73
CA ASP A 99 6.70 4.26 33.42
C ASP A 99 6.81 2.99 34.28
N THR A 100 5.74 2.19 34.38
CA THR A 100 5.65 1.07 35.33
C THR A 100 6.66 -0.05 35.07
N ALA A 101 7.01 -0.34 33.82
CA ALA A 101 8.00 -1.36 33.51
C ALA A 101 9.46 -0.84 33.58
N ALA A 102 9.66 0.48 33.46
CA ALA A 102 10.96 1.13 33.33
C ALA A 102 11.61 1.51 34.67
N GLN A 103 11.57 0.57 35.63
CA GLN A 103 12.01 0.79 37.04
C GLN A 103 13.53 1.05 37.21
N SER A 104 14.31 1.07 36.12
CA SER A 104 15.75 1.35 36.12
C SER A 104 16.19 2.12 34.87
N ASP A 105 17.40 2.69 34.87
CA ASP A 105 17.97 3.33 33.67
C ASP A 105 18.08 2.37 32.49
N ALA A 106 18.44 1.10 32.75
CA ALA A 106 18.49 0.08 31.71
C ALA A 106 17.09 -0.29 31.21
N GLY A 107 16.09 -0.34 32.11
CA GLY A 107 14.70 -0.57 31.74
C GLY A 107 14.14 0.56 30.88
N ARG A 108 14.45 1.82 31.21
CA ARG A 108 14.12 2.99 30.38
C ARG A 108 14.76 2.92 29.00
N ALA A 109 16.02 2.52 28.91
CA ALA A 109 16.70 2.35 27.63
C ALA A 109 16.06 1.24 26.78
N VAL A 110 15.65 0.12 27.42
CA VAL A 110 14.91 -0.97 26.76
C VAL A 110 13.57 -0.49 26.22
N ILE A 111 12.74 0.15 27.05
CA ILE A 111 11.43 0.68 26.62
C ILE A 111 11.60 1.69 25.50
N SER A 112 12.56 2.60 25.60
CA SER A 112 12.84 3.59 24.56
C SER A 112 13.25 2.94 23.23
N ALA A 113 14.06 1.88 23.25
CA ALA A 113 14.44 1.16 22.05
C ALA A 113 13.26 0.40 21.40
N ILE A 114 12.37 -0.17 22.22
CA ILE A 114 11.16 -0.85 21.77
C ILE A 114 10.19 0.15 21.14
N SER A 115 9.91 1.26 21.84
CA SER A 115 9.03 2.34 21.37
C SER A 115 9.55 2.94 20.05
N ALA A 116 10.83 3.29 19.97
CA ALA A 116 11.40 3.84 18.73
C ALA A 116 11.30 2.87 17.54
N ALA A 117 11.40 1.56 17.79
CA ALA A 117 11.24 0.54 16.76
C ALA A 117 9.78 0.39 16.29
N TYR A 118 8.85 0.42 17.24
CA TYR A 118 7.41 0.42 16.96
C TYR A 118 7.01 1.65 16.14
N ASP A 119 7.35 2.85 16.60
CA ASP A 119 7.03 4.11 15.91
C ASP A 119 7.58 4.15 14.49
N LYS A 120 8.83 3.71 14.32
CA LYS A 120 9.46 3.62 13.01
C LYS A 120 8.68 2.67 12.09
N SER A 121 8.29 1.50 12.58
CA SER A 121 7.58 0.51 11.78
C SER A 121 6.17 0.97 11.42
N MET A 122 5.45 1.59 12.36
CA MET A 122 4.14 2.19 12.10
C MET A 122 4.23 3.32 11.08
N ALA A 123 5.24 4.20 11.19
CA ALA A 123 5.49 5.26 10.21
C ALA A 123 5.86 4.69 8.82
N GLU A 124 6.65 3.62 8.76
CA GLU A 124 6.98 2.92 7.51
C GLU A 124 5.71 2.29 6.89
N GLN A 125 4.87 1.63 7.68
CA GLN A 125 3.59 1.08 7.21
C GLN A 125 2.66 2.16 6.67
N GLU A 126 2.51 3.28 7.37
CA GLU A 126 1.71 4.40 6.90
C GLU A 126 2.30 5.05 5.63
N SER A 127 3.62 5.18 5.54
CA SER A 127 4.28 5.69 4.34
C SER A 127 4.18 4.76 3.13
N ASN A 128 4.04 3.46 3.37
CA ASN A 128 3.85 2.43 2.34
C ASN A 128 2.37 2.17 2.03
N LYS A 129 1.45 2.80 2.75
CA LYS A 129 0.02 2.75 2.44
C LYS A 129 -0.18 3.45 1.09
N VAL A 130 -0.63 2.69 0.09
CA VAL A 130 -1.00 3.24 -1.21
C VAL A 130 -2.17 4.19 -0.97
N THR A 131 -1.97 5.49 -1.20
CA THR A 131 -3.07 6.46 -1.08
C THR A 131 -4.05 6.25 -2.22
N SER A 132 -5.31 6.67 -2.05
CA SER A 132 -6.29 6.65 -3.14
C SER A 132 -5.75 7.34 -4.41
N GLU A 133 -5.06 8.47 -4.28
CA GLU A 133 -4.46 9.18 -5.41
C GLU A 133 -3.34 8.40 -6.10
N GLN A 134 -2.60 7.57 -5.36
CA GLN A 134 -1.58 6.68 -5.93
C GLN A 134 -2.23 5.51 -6.66
N GLU A 135 -3.26 4.90 -6.08
CA GLU A 135 -3.99 3.76 -6.66
C GLU A 135 -4.63 4.13 -8.00
N PHE A 136 -5.26 5.31 -8.08
CA PHE A 136 -5.91 5.82 -9.29
C PHE A 136 -4.94 6.68 -10.12
N SER A 137 -3.94 6.01 -10.67
CA SER A 137 -2.89 6.62 -11.50
C SER A 137 -2.55 5.82 -12.75
N LEU A 138 -1.96 6.49 -13.73
CA LEU A 138 -1.35 5.90 -14.92
C LEU A 138 0.09 6.37 -15.06
N ALA A 139 1.02 5.44 -15.24
CA ALA A 139 2.45 5.74 -15.39
C ALA A 139 3.09 4.90 -16.51
N PRO A 140 4.09 5.42 -17.24
CA PRO A 140 4.92 4.58 -18.09
C PRO A 140 5.75 3.62 -17.24
N LEU A 141 6.17 2.50 -17.81
CA LEU A 141 7.13 1.60 -17.16
C LEU A 141 8.49 2.30 -17.04
N SER A 142 8.75 2.90 -15.88
CA SER A 142 9.91 3.76 -15.60
C SER A 142 10.45 3.48 -14.20
N GLU A 143 11.78 3.42 -14.04
CA GLU A 143 12.44 3.33 -12.72
C GLU A 143 12.29 4.63 -11.90
N ASP A 144 11.93 5.75 -12.54
CA ASP A 144 11.63 7.03 -11.90
C ASP A 144 10.12 7.32 -12.03
N THR A 145 9.35 6.96 -11.00
CA THR A 145 7.88 7.03 -10.98
C THR A 145 7.35 8.40 -10.52
N GLY A 146 8.20 9.27 -9.95
CA GLY A 146 7.76 10.52 -9.35
C GLY A 146 7.29 11.57 -10.38
N HIS A 147 7.99 11.69 -11.51
CA HIS A 147 7.77 12.76 -12.49
C HIS A 147 6.94 12.37 -13.72
N ASN A 148 6.63 11.08 -13.89
CA ASN A 148 5.90 10.58 -15.07
C ASN A 148 4.58 9.88 -14.73
N THR A 149 4.11 9.97 -13.49
CA THR A 149 2.83 9.38 -13.07
C THR A 149 1.72 10.42 -13.11
N LEU A 150 0.74 10.22 -13.98
CA LEU A 150 -0.50 10.99 -13.98
C LEU A 150 -1.45 10.43 -12.91
N ARG A 151 -1.96 11.30 -12.04
CA ARG A 151 -2.83 10.93 -10.93
C ARG A 151 -4.13 11.72 -11.02
N LEU A 152 -5.25 11.09 -10.68
CA LEU A 152 -6.49 11.83 -10.49
C LEU A 152 -6.32 12.88 -9.39
N GLY A 153 -7.05 13.99 -9.51
CA GLY A 153 -7.04 15.04 -8.51
C GLY A 153 -6.50 16.38 -8.99
N LEU A 154 -6.20 17.24 -8.02
CA LEU A 154 -5.64 18.57 -8.23
C LEU A 154 -4.25 18.46 -8.87
N GLN A 155 -4.04 19.21 -9.95
CA GLN A 155 -2.77 19.29 -10.66
C GLN A 155 -2.04 20.58 -10.35
N GLU A 156 -0.71 20.51 -10.30
CA GLU A 156 0.12 21.69 -10.11
C GLU A 156 0.30 22.46 -11.43
N GLY A 157 -0.13 23.71 -11.45
CA GLY A 157 -0.06 24.57 -12.63
C GLY A 157 -1.17 24.27 -13.64
N SER A 158 -0.83 24.42 -14.92
CA SER A 158 -1.78 24.21 -16.03
C SER A 158 -1.28 23.14 -16.99
N PHE A 159 -2.20 22.48 -17.69
CA PHE A 159 -1.88 21.46 -18.69
C PHE A 159 -0.73 21.94 -19.60
N PRO A 160 0.32 21.12 -19.81
CA PRO A 160 0.41 19.68 -19.51
C PRO A 160 0.98 19.35 -18.12
N TRP A 161 0.92 20.25 -17.13
CA TRP A 161 1.34 20.02 -15.73
C TRP A 161 2.78 19.54 -15.55
N GLY A 162 3.67 19.94 -16.46
CA GLY A 162 5.08 19.53 -16.47
C GLY A 162 5.34 18.17 -17.13
N PHE A 163 4.32 17.47 -17.60
CA PHE A 163 4.45 16.21 -18.36
C PHE A 163 4.77 16.46 -19.84
N GLN A 164 5.43 15.49 -20.48
CA GLN A 164 5.73 15.52 -21.92
C GLN A 164 4.51 15.07 -22.75
N LEU A 165 3.41 15.83 -22.67
CA LEU A 165 2.18 15.59 -23.43
C LEU A 165 2.07 16.57 -24.61
N SER A 166 1.63 16.08 -25.76
CA SER A 166 1.55 16.85 -27.02
C SER A 166 0.13 17.23 -27.45
N GLY A 167 -0.89 16.92 -26.63
CA GLY A 167 -2.29 17.20 -26.92
C GLY A 167 -2.66 18.69 -26.86
N THR A 168 -3.71 19.08 -27.58
CA THR A 168 -4.29 20.43 -27.49
C THR A 168 -5.63 20.36 -26.76
N PRO A 169 -5.78 21.00 -25.58
CA PRO A 169 -7.03 20.99 -24.85
C PRO A 169 -8.18 21.66 -25.60
N GLN A 170 -9.34 21.02 -25.61
CA GLN A 170 -10.58 21.49 -26.17
C GLN A 170 -11.61 21.67 -25.05
N ALA A 171 -12.26 22.82 -25.00
CA ALA A 171 -13.33 23.08 -24.04
C ALA A 171 -14.60 22.30 -24.44
N LEU A 172 -15.17 21.56 -23.50
CA LEU A 172 -16.43 20.84 -23.69
C LEU A 172 -17.61 21.72 -23.30
N SER A 173 -18.68 21.68 -24.10
CA SER A 173 -19.94 22.38 -23.82
C SER A 173 -20.80 21.52 -22.88
N GLY A 174 -20.86 21.86 -21.59
CA GLY A 174 -21.73 21.17 -20.63
C GLY A 174 -21.05 20.82 -19.30
N GLY A 175 -20.46 21.81 -18.64
CA GLY A 175 -19.95 21.64 -17.28
C GLY A 175 -21.07 21.85 -16.27
N ASP A 176 -21.58 20.77 -15.72
CA ASP A 176 -22.57 20.82 -14.65
C ASP A 176 -21.85 21.23 -13.36
N THR A 177 -21.82 22.54 -13.10
CA THR A 177 -21.62 23.16 -11.77
C THR A 177 -20.21 23.32 -11.14
N TYR A 178 -19.09 22.96 -11.79
CA TYR A 178 -17.74 23.11 -11.14
C TYR A 178 -16.61 23.79 -11.93
N GLY A 179 -16.90 24.38 -13.09
CA GLY A 179 -15.92 25.13 -13.89
C GLY A 179 -15.93 24.76 -15.37
N ALA A 180 -14.98 25.32 -16.12
CA ALA A 180 -14.81 24.96 -17.53
C ALA A 180 -14.22 23.55 -17.63
N VAL A 181 -14.82 22.69 -18.44
CA VAL A 181 -14.35 21.32 -18.64
C VAL A 181 -13.56 21.23 -19.94
N TYR A 182 -12.46 20.49 -19.90
CA TYR A 182 -11.55 20.32 -21.02
C TYR A 182 -11.31 18.84 -21.31
N GLN A 183 -11.16 18.53 -22.59
CA GLN A 183 -10.63 17.27 -23.10
C GLN A 183 -9.30 17.53 -23.80
N ALA A 184 -8.26 16.75 -23.51
CA ALA A 184 -7.01 16.77 -24.24
C ALA A 184 -6.73 15.38 -24.80
N ASP A 185 -6.70 15.27 -26.13
CA ASP A 185 -6.24 14.08 -26.85
C ASP A 185 -4.72 14.15 -27.04
N CYS A 186 -4.00 13.24 -26.38
CA CYS A 186 -2.55 13.12 -26.41
C CYS A 186 -2.09 11.90 -27.23
N GLY A 187 -2.89 11.45 -28.21
CA GLY A 187 -2.63 10.27 -29.03
C GLY A 187 -3.35 9.05 -28.46
N ASN A 188 -2.62 8.13 -27.81
CA ASN A 188 -3.23 6.95 -27.19
C ASN A 188 -3.69 7.20 -25.73
N LEU A 189 -3.77 8.47 -25.33
CA LEU A 189 -4.16 8.91 -24.00
C LEU A 189 -5.10 10.11 -24.14
N ALA A 190 -6.34 9.92 -23.73
CA ALA A 190 -7.31 11.00 -23.59
C ALA A 190 -7.40 11.42 -22.12
N LEU A 191 -7.40 12.73 -21.88
CA LEU A 191 -7.46 13.32 -20.54
C LEU A 191 -8.66 14.24 -20.43
N TYR A 192 -9.36 14.16 -19.31
CA TYR A 192 -10.49 15.02 -18.98
C TYR A 192 -10.27 15.71 -17.65
N TYR A 193 -10.30 17.05 -17.67
CA TYR A 193 -10.03 17.85 -16.50
C TYR A 193 -10.93 19.09 -16.42
N SER A 194 -11.16 19.60 -15.23
CA SER A 194 -11.87 20.87 -15.01
C SER A 194 -10.89 21.98 -14.64
N GLY A 195 -11.14 23.19 -15.13
CA GLY A 195 -10.47 24.41 -14.71
C GLY A 195 -11.39 25.23 -13.81
N ARG A 196 -10.88 25.62 -12.64
CA ARG A 196 -11.55 26.50 -11.68
C ARG A 196 -11.14 27.96 -11.89
N ASP A 197 -11.97 28.87 -11.39
CA ASP A 197 -11.76 30.33 -11.53
C ASP A 197 -10.48 30.83 -10.85
N ASP A 198 -9.96 30.10 -9.86
CA ASP A 198 -8.70 30.38 -9.17
C ASP A 198 -7.46 29.87 -9.94
N GLY A 199 -7.65 29.31 -11.14
CA GLY A 199 -6.60 28.75 -11.98
C GLY A 199 -6.20 27.32 -11.65
N GLN A 200 -6.79 26.71 -10.61
CA GLN A 200 -6.56 25.30 -10.30
C GLN A 200 -7.19 24.40 -11.37
N GLN A 201 -6.48 23.32 -11.72
CA GLN A 201 -6.97 22.30 -12.64
C GLN A 201 -7.09 20.95 -11.93
N TYR A 202 -8.19 20.25 -12.17
CA TYR A 202 -8.48 18.97 -11.55
C TYR A 202 -8.69 17.90 -12.62
N LEU A 203 -7.79 16.92 -12.68
CA LEU A 203 -7.86 15.78 -13.59
C LEU A 203 -8.83 14.74 -13.02
N TYR A 204 -9.89 14.43 -13.74
CA TYR A 204 -10.95 13.54 -13.25
C TYR A 204 -11.19 12.30 -14.12
N SER A 205 -10.65 12.22 -15.34
CA SER A 205 -10.62 10.97 -16.11
C SER A 205 -9.40 10.90 -17.01
N MET A 206 -8.84 9.71 -17.10
CA MET A 206 -7.73 9.35 -17.98
C MET A 206 -8.09 8.06 -18.70
N ILE A 207 -8.00 8.05 -20.02
CA ILE A 207 -8.34 6.89 -20.84
C ILE A 207 -7.19 6.57 -21.75
N THR A 208 -6.69 5.33 -21.72
CA THR A 208 -5.62 4.88 -22.61
C THR A 208 -6.01 3.62 -23.38
N GLU A 209 -5.63 3.57 -24.65
CA GLU A 209 -5.81 2.42 -25.55
C GLU A 209 -4.47 1.80 -25.97
N ASP A 210 -3.36 2.25 -25.37
CA ASP A 210 -2.02 1.84 -25.79
C ASP A 210 -1.65 0.45 -25.26
N ALA A 211 -1.73 -0.56 -26.13
CA ALA A 211 -1.31 -1.93 -25.83
C ALA A 211 0.20 -2.20 -26.08
N SER A 212 0.97 -1.23 -26.59
CA SER A 212 2.38 -1.40 -26.92
C SER A 212 3.22 -1.49 -25.64
N PRO A 213 3.97 -2.59 -25.39
CA PRO A 213 4.80 -2.71 -24.19
C PRO A 213 5.84 -1.58 -24.00
N ALA A 214 6.22 -0.89 -25.08
CA ALA A 214 7.21 0.18 -25.05
C ALA A 214 6.64 1.55 -24.62
N THR A 215 5.33 1.75 -24.75
CA THR A 215 4.66 3.05 -24.56
C THR A 215 3.40 2.98 -23.71
N SER A 216 2.94 1.77 -23.40
CA SER A 216 1.76 1.52 -22.58
C SER A 216 1.91 2.12 -21.20
N LEU A 217 0.81 2.67 -20.72
CA LEU A 217 0.67 3.17 -19.36
C LEU A 217 0.10 2.05 -18.49
N TRP A 218 0.61 2.00 -17.27
CA TRP A 218 0.34 0.97 -16.30
C TRP A 218 -0.43 1.60 -15.15
N THR A 219 -1.40 0.87 -14.61
CA THR A 219 -1.99 1.22 -13.31
C THR A 219 -0.94 1.10 -12.22
N HIS A 220 -1.22 1.66 -11.04
CA HIS A 220 -0.32 1.55 -9.88
C HIS A 220 0.10 0.10 -9.59
N ARG A 221 -0.84 -0.84 -9.71
CA ARG A 221 -0.62 -2.27 -9.48
C ARG A 221 0.06 -3.00 -10.63
N GLY A 222 0.22 -2.35 -11.79
CA GLY A 222 0.92 -2.92 -12.94
C GLY A 222 0.01 -3.58 -13.99
N ALA A 223 -1.29 -3.27 -14.03
CA ALA A 223 -2.14 -3.69 -15.14
C ALA A 223 -2.01 -2.71 -16.32
N ARG A 224 -2.15 -3.21 -17.55
CA ARG A 224 -2.06 -2.41 -18.79
C ARG A 224 -2.94 -2.97 -19.92
N CYS A 225 -3.14 -2.19 -20.97
CA CYS A 225 -3.77 -2.70 -22.19
C CYS A 225 -2.95 -3.85 -22.82
N GLY A 226 -3.66 -4.80 -23.41
CA GLY A 226 -3.14 -6.01 -24.02
C GLY A 226 -3.06 -7.23 -23.08
N LEU A 227 -3.30 -7.07 -21.78
CA LEU A 227 -3.40 -8.20 -20.85
C LEU A 227 -4.65 -9.03 -21.12
N LYS A 228 -4.54 -10.34 -20.93
CA LYS A 228 -5.70 -11.23 -20.88
C LYS A 228 -6.40 -11.12 -19.53
N GLU A 229 -7.65 -11.57 -19.48
CA GLU A 229 -8.44 -11.58 -18.24
C GLU A 229 -7.74 -12.31 -17.08
N GLU A 230 -7.13 -13.48 -17.34
CA GLU A 230 -6.46 -14.25 -16.30
C GLU A 230 -5.18 -13.58 -15.78
N GLU A 231 -4.56 -12.72 -16.59
CA GLU A 231 -3.40 -11.93 -16.18
C GLU A 231 -3.85 -10.70 -15.39
N LEU A 232 -4.93 -10.04 -15.82
CA LEU A 232 -5.52 -8.90 -15.11
C LEU A 232 -5.90 -9.26 -13.66
N GLN A 233 -6.51 -10.43 -13.46
CA GLN A 233 -6.91 -10.91 -12.14
C GLN A 233 -5.73 -11.17 -11.18
N GLN A 234 -4.50 -11.31 -11.67
CA GLN A 234 -3.31 -11.43 -10.81
C GLN A 234 -2.94 -10.10 -10.15
N TYR A 235 -3.25 -8.98 -10.81
CA TYR A 235 -2.98 -7.63 -10.29
C TYR A 235 -4.10 -7.11 -9.37
N TYR A 236 -5.32 -7.62 -9.53
CA TYR A 236 -6.51 -7.27 -8.72
C TYR A 236 -7.25 -8.53 -8.25
N PRO A 237 -6.66 -9.31 -7.34
CA PRO A 237 -7.18 -10.62 -6.96
C PRO A 237 -8.48 -10.52 -6.16
N ASN A 238 -9.59 -11.00 -6.75
CA ASN A 238 -10.95 -11.00 -6.16
C ASN A 238 -11.54 -9.62 -5.86
N GLU A 239 -11.02 -8.56 -6.47
CA GLU A 239 -11.47 -7.17 -6.26
C GLU A 239 -12.21 -6.60 -7.48
N LEU A 240 -12.26 -7.34 -8.58
CA LEU A 240 -12.89 -6.90 -9.82
C LEU A 240 -14.34 -7.38 -9.92
N THR A 241 -15.22 -6.47 -10.33
CA THR A 241 -16.61 -6.77 -10.70
C THR A 241 -16.76 -6.68 -12.22
N TYR A 242 -17.42 -7.65 -12.85
CA TYR A 242 -17.63 -7.63 -14.29
C TYR A 242 -18.91 -6.88 -14.66
N LEU A 243 -18.80 -5.98 -15.64
CA LEU A 243 -19.90 -5.34 -16.33
C LEU A 243 -20.00 -5.89 -17.74
N ASP A 244 -21.21 -6.29 -18.15
CA ASP A 244 -21.45 -6.75 -19.51
C ASP A 244 -21.48 -5.60 -20.53
N ALA A 245 -21.56 -5.95 -21.81
CA ALA A 245 -21.59 -5.01 -22.92
C ALA A 245 -22.73 -3.97 -22.84
N ASP A 246 -23.86 -4.29 -22.18
CA ASP A 246 -25.00 -3.37 -22.07
C ASP A 246 -24.68 -2.22 -21.10
N HIS A 247 -23.79 -2.45 -20.14
CA HIS A 247 -23.36 -1.46 -19.15
C HIS A 247 -22.20 -0.59 -19.65
N VAL A 248 -21.40 -1.07 -20.61
CA VAL A 248 -20.23 -0.35 -21.16
C VAL A 248 -20.31 -0.05 -22.65
N GLY A 249 -21.52 -0.10 -23.21
CA GLY A 249 -21.79 0.13 -24.63
C GLY A 249 -21.54 1.57 -25.12
N PRO A 250 -21.93 1.91 -26.37
CA PRO A 250 -21.61 3.19 -27.01
C PRO A 250 -22.09 4.45 -26.28
N SER A 251 -23.06 4.31 -25.38
CA SER A 251 -23.56 5.38 -24.51
C SER A 251 -22.70 5.65 -23.28
N TYR A 252 -21.85 4.68 -22.89
CA TYR A 252 -20.99 4.75 -21.72
C TYR A 252 -19.59 5.29 -22.09
N SER A 253 -18.99 4.77 -23.15
CA SER A 253 -17.62 5.16 -23.51
C SER A 253 -17.60 6.45 -24.34
N PRO A 254 -16.89 7.51 -23.90
CA PRO A 254 -16.64 8.69 -24.74
C PRO A 254 -15.82 8.36 -26.00
N LEU A 255 -15.28 7.14 -26.11
CA LEU A 255 -14.56 6.65 -27.28
C LEU A 255 -15.47 6.18 -28.43
N GLY A 256 -16.77 5.95 -28.18
CA GLY A 256 -17.72 5.52 -29.21
C GLY A 256 -17.44 4.13 -29.80
N VAL A 257 -16.75 3.27 -29.04
CA VAL A 257 -16.38 1.89 -29.44
C VAL A 257 -17.25 0.88 -28.71
N GLU A 258 -17.64 -0.19 -29.40
CA GLU A 258 -18.28 -1.37 -28.79
C GLU A 258 -17.24 -2.30 -28.15
N TYR A 259 -17.45 -2.63 -26.88
CA TYR A 259 -16.68 -3.58 -26.07
C TYR A 259 -17.53 -4.81 -25.73
N ASP A 260 -16.87 -5.93 -25.40
CA ASP A 260 -17.54 -7.16 -24.96
C ASP A 260 -18.04 -7.04 -23.51
N GLY A 261 -17.45 -6.12 -22.74
CA GLY A 261 -17.72 -5.85 -21.33
C GLY A 261 -16.54 -5.10 -20.71
N ALA A 262 -16.54 -4.91 -19.40
CA ALA A 262 -15.41 -4.36 -18.66
C ALA A 262 -15.28 -4.98 -17.27
N TRP A 263 -14.05 -5.08 -16.78
CA TRP A 263 -13.80 -5.32 -15.37
C TRP A 263 -13.66 -3.99 -14.63
N VAL A 264 -14.28 -3.88 -13.46
CA VAL A 264 -14.30 -2.68 -12.65
C VAL A 264 -13.60 -2.95 -11.34
N TYR A 265 -12.63 -2.10 -11.02
CA TYR A 265 -12.11 -1.95 -9.68
C TYR A 265 -12.71 -0.69 -9.04
N GLU A 266 -13.59 -0.87 -8.06
CA GLU A 266 -14.13 0.19 -7.21
C GLU A 266 -14.10 -0.31 -5.75
N PRO A 267 -13.06 0.04 -4.97
CA PRO A 267 -12.91 -0.47 -3.60
C PRO A 267 -13.88 0.19 -2.59
N GLY A 268 -14.65 1.19 -3.01
CA GLY A 268 -15.51 1.99 -2.13
C GLY A 268 -14.73 2.74 -1.04
N GLY A 269 -15.40 3.11 0.05
CA GLY A 269 -14.76 3.78 1.19
C GLY A 269 -14.17 5.14 0.85
N GLU A 270 -12.91 5.38 1.23
CA GLU A 270 -12.18 6.64 0.98
C GLU A 270 -11.83 6.87 -0.51
N ALA A 271 -12.06 5.89 -1.38
CA ALA A 271 -11.95 6.07 -2.83
C ALA A 271 -13.13 6.87 -3.42
N TYR A 272 -14.21 7.05 -2.67
CA TYR A 272 -15.44 7.72 -3.11
C TYR A 272 -15.95 7.14 -4.45
N CYS A 273 -16.04 7.95 -5.50
CA CYS A 273 -16.52 7.54 -6.84
C CYS A 273 -15.38 7.16 -7.79
N LYS A 274 -14.15 7.02 -7.28
CA LYS A 274 -13.00 6.64 -8.09
C LYS A 274 -13.05 5.16 -8.46
N HIS A 275 -12.77 4.89 -9.72
CA HIS A 275 -12.77 3.53 -10.25
C HIS A 275 -11.74 3.38 -11.36
N ILE A 276 -11.41 2.12 -11.65
CA ILE A 276 -10.65 1.73 -12.84
C ILE A 276 -11.50 0.77 -13.65
N LEU A 277 -11.74 1.10 -14.92
CA LEU A 277 -12.36 0.20 -15.89
C LEU A 277 -11.30 -0.40 -16.80
N PHE A 278 -11.35 -1.71 -16.96
CA PHE A 278 -10.58 -2.47 -17.93
C PHE A 278 -11.54 -2.97 -19.00
N PHE A 279 -11.66 -2.22 -20.10
CA PHE A 279 -12.56 -2.56 -21.20
C PHE A 279 -12.03 -3.76 -21.98
N MET A 280 -12.87 -4.77 -22.16
CA MET A 280 -12.51 -6.05 -22.76
C MET A 280 -12.98 -6.13 -24.21
N LYS A 281 -12.12 -6.66 -25.07
CA LYS A 281 -12.47 -7.06 -26.43
C LYS A 281 -11.67 -8.28 -26.87
N ALA A 282 -12.37 -9.28 -27.39
CA ALA A 282 -11.78 -10.56 -27.81
C ALA A 282 -10.91 -11.22 -26.71
N GLY A 283 -11.32 -11.09 -25.44
CA GLY A 283 -10.63 -11.68 -24.28
C GLY A 283 -9.38 -10.95 -23.79
N ALA A 284 -9.14 -9.72 -24.27
CA ALA A 284 -8.02 -8.88 -23.82
C ALA A 284 -8.49 -7.47 -23.43
N VAL A 285 -7.76 -6.84 -22.52
CA VAL A 285 -7.95 -5.43 -22.15
C VAL A 285 -7.55 -4.57 -23.34
N THR A 286 -8.47 -3.81 -23.92
CA THR A 286 -8.20 -2.91 -25.05
C THR A 286 -8.15 -1.44 -24.68
N ALA A 287 -8.83 -1.07 -23.60
CA ALA A 287 -8.76 0.27 -23.05
C ALA A 287 -8.78 0.21 -21.51
N ILE A 288 -8.13 1.17 -20.88
CA ILE A 288 -8.20 1.40 -19.44
C ILE A 288 -8.70 2.82 -19.22
N GLU A 289 -9.74 2.96 -18.41
CA GLU A 289 -10.16 4.25 -17.86
C GLU A 289 -9.88 4.27 -16.36
N VAL A 290 -9.26 5.36 -15.91
CA VAL A 290 -9.11 5.70 -14.50
C VAL A 290 -9.85 7.00 -14.28
N ALA A 291 -10.92 7.00 -13.49
CA ALA A 291 -11.77 8.17 -13.38
C ALA A 291 -12.38 8.36 -11.99
N ASP A 292 -12.72 9.62 -11.68
CA ASP A 292 -13.50 10.10 -10.54
C ASP A 292 -14.81 10.70 -11.08
N LEU A 293 -15.71 9.83 -11.51
CA LEU A 293 -17.02 10.24 -12.02
C LEU A 293 -17.98 10.35 -10.84
N MET A 294 -18.10 11.55 -10.28
CA MET A 294 -18.98 11.88 -9.15
C MET A 294 -20.49 11.54 -9.35
N ASP A 295 -20.88 10.91 -10.45
CA ASP A 295 -22.27 10.64 -10.82
C ASP A 295 -22.73 9.18 -10.64
N GLY A 296 -21.84 8.27 -10.21
CA GLY A 296 -22.21 6.93 -9.72
C GLY A 296 -22.90 6.02 -10.76
N ARG A 297 -22.66 6.21 -12.06
CA ARG A 297 -23.37 5.50 -13.14
C ARG A 297 -22.96 4.04 -13.34
N ILE A 298 -21.91 3.56 -12.67
CA ILE A 298 -21.25 2.29 -13.01
C ILE A 298 -21.86 1.09 -12.28
N LEU A 299 -22.40 1.30 -11.06
CA LEU A 299 -22.89 0.21 -10.20
C LEU A 299 -24.36 0.36 -9.76
N ASN A 300 -25.17 1.18 -10.45
CA ASN A 300 -26.62 1.32 -10.18
C ASN A 300 -27.49 0.50 -11.14
#